data_AF-A0AAD3UEG7-F1
#
_entry.id   AF-A0AAD3UEG7-F1
#
_cell.length_a   1.000
_cell.length_b   1.000
_cell.length_c   1.000
_cell.angle_alpha   90.00
_cell.angle_beta   90.00
_cell.angle_gamma   90.00
#
_symmetry.space_group_name_H-M   'P 1'
#
loop_
_entity.id
_entity.type
_entity.pdbx_description
1 polymer ?
#
loop_
_entity_poly.entity_id
_entity_poly.type
_entity_poly.pdbx_seq_one_letter_code
_entity_poly.pdbx_strand_id
1 'polypeptide(L)'
;MKDIIIIDGNGHALDPMDQHAAEQYLSEYLEKNLHANLKQCLNDVTGGKGKATGAYQYNGHAVLHASSGNVQKSVSLFYYDDGGNHHIIAMGEHKTATSYKLNFYGQPAGDFKYKATITL
;
A
#
# COMPACT_ATOMS: atom_id res chain seq x y z
N MET A 1 13.60 -13.93 2.98
CA MET A 1 13.10 -12.59 2.63
C MET A 1 11.64 -12.79 2.25
N LYS A 2 10.71 -11.96 2.72
CA LYS A 2 9.30 -12.09 2.31
C LYS A 2 9.16 -11.54 0.90
N ASP A 3 8.46 -12.25 0.02
CA ASP A 3 8.12 -11.73 -1.30
C ASP A 3 6.94 -10.76 -1.19
N ILE A 4 6.77 -9.91 -2.21
CA ILE A 4 5.63 -9.01 -2.32
C ILE A 4 4.64 -9.63 -3.29
N ILE A 5 3.37 -9.62 -2.90
CA ILE A 5 2.24 -9.95 -3.76
C ILE A 5 1.38 -8.70 -3.86
N ILE A 6 1.03 -8.30 -5.08
CA ILE A 6 0.14 -7.18 -5.33
C ILE A 6 -1.26 -7.74 -5.59
N ILE A 7 -2.26 -7.27 -4.85
CA ILE A 7 -3.68 -7.62 -5.07
C ILE A 7 -4.28 -6.56 -5.98
N ASP A 8 -4.31 -6.80 -7.29
CA ASP A 8 -4.60 -5.81 -8.34
C ASP A 8 -5.94 -5.07 -8.16
N GLY A 9 -6.21 -4.08 -9.03
CA GLY A 9 -7.44 -3.29 -8.96
C GLY A 9 -8.75 -4.07 -9.17
N ASN A 10 -8.67 -5.35 -9.55
CA ASN A 10 -9.79 -6.28 -9.68
C ASN A 10 -9.86 -7.28 -8.51
N GLY A 11 -8.93 -7.20 -7.55
CA GLY A 11 -8.85 -8.11 -6.41
C GLY A 11 -8.06 -9.39 -6.70
N HIS A 12 -7.33 -9.48 -7.82
CA HIS A 12 -6.52 -10.66 -8.14
C HIS A 12 -5.12 -10.54 -7.57
N ALA A 13 -4.65 -11.60 -6.90
CA ALA A 13 -3.26 -11.72 -6.51
C ALA A 13 -2.39 -11.97 -7.75
N LEU A 14 -1.40 -11.10 -7.96
CA LEU A 14 -0.34 -11.31 -8.93
C LEU A 14 0.68 -12.33 -8.40
N ASP A 15 1.56 -12.81 -9.28
CA ASP A 15 2.66 -13.69 -8.87
C ASP A 15 3.58 -12.98 -7.85
N PRO A 16 4.18 -13.74 -6.90
CA PRO A 16 5.15 -13.19 -5.97
C PRO A 16 6.31 -12.52 -6.71
N MET A 17 6.71 -11.35 -6.23
CA MET A 17 7.75 -10.54 -6.85
C MET A 17 8.67 -9.92 -5.80
N ASP A 18 9.89 -9.60 -6.22
CA ASP A 18 10.81 -8.86 -5.37
C ASP A 18 10.42 -7.37 -5.26
N GLN A 19 11.13 -6.65 -4.40
CA GLN A 19 10.88 -5.24 -4.18
C GLN A 19 11.11 -4.37 -5.43
N HIS A 20 12.04 -4.75 -6.32
CA HIS A 20 12.33 -3.98 -7.52
C HIS A 20 11.18 -4.08 -8.53
N ALA A 21 10.67 -5.29 -8.76
CA ALA A 21 9.51 -5.54 -9.60
C ALA A 21 8.25 -4.88 -9.04
N ALA A 22 8.03 -4.94 -7.71
CA ALA A 22 6.92 -4.24 -7.07
C ALA A 22 7.01 -2.71 -7.20
N GLU A 23 8.21 -2.14 -7.07
CA GLU A 23 8.45 -0.70 -7.30
C GLU A 23 8.12 -0.33 -8.74
N GLN A 24 8.59 -1.10 -9.72
CA GLN A 24 8.31 -0.87 -11.14
C GLN A 24 6.81 -0.88 -11.43
N TYR A 25 6.09 -1.91 -10.94
CA TYR A 25 4.65 -2.03 -11.14
C TYR A 25 3.87 -0.87 -10.52
N LEU A 26 4.12 -0.56 -9.24
CA LEU A 26 3.37 0.48 -8.53
C LEU A 26 3.71 1.90 -9.04
N SER A 27 4.93 2.10 -9.56
CA SER A 27 5.34 3.37 -10.16
C SER A 27 4.51 3.77 -11.39
N GLU A 28 3.89 2.82 -12.10
CA GLU A 28 3.04 3.13 -13.26
C GLU A 28 1.79 3.94 -12.87
N TYR A 29 1.38 3.89 -11.60
CA TYR A 29 0.25 4.62 -11.03
C TYR A 29 0.63 5.99 -10.45
N LEU A 30 1.90 6.37 -10.52
CA LEU A 30 2.45 7.54 -9.85
C LEU A 30 3.13 8.51 -10.81
N GLU A 31 3.16 9.77 -10.42
CA GLU A 31 4.06 10.75 -11.02
C GLU A 31 5.51 10.48 -10.58
N LYS A 32 6.48 10.76 -11.47
CA LYS A 32 7.92 10.53 -11.22
C LYS A 32 8.45 11.14 -9.92
N ASN A 33 7.89 12.28 -9.51
CA ASN A 33 8.26 13.00 -8.29
C ASN A 33 7.86 12.26 -6.99
N LEU A 34 7.01 11.23 -7.06
CA LEU A 34 6.56 10.39 -5.94
C LEU A 34 7.31 9.05 -5.85
N HIS A 35 8.14 8.69 -6.83
CA HIS A 35 8.81 7.38 -6.86
C HIS A 35 9.74 7.16 -5.67
N ALA A 36 10.44 8.21 -5.22
CA ALA A 36 11.27 8.13 -4.02
C ALA A 36 10.45 7.82 -2.75
N ASN A 37 9.22 8.34 -2.66
CA ASN A 37 8.32 8.04 -1.56
C ASN A 37 7.83 6.60 -1.62
N LEU A 38 7.45 6.10 -2.80
CA LEU A 38 7.09 4.70 -3.01
C LEU A 38 8.23 3.76 -2.56
N LYS A 39 9.47 4.03 -3.02
CA LYS A 39 10.64 3.24 -2.63
C LYS A 39 10.83 3.18 -1.12
N GLN A 40 10.65 4.30 -0.42
CA GLN A 40 10.73 4.33 1.04
C GLN A 40 9.58 3.55 1.71
N CYS A 41 8.35 3.66 1.20
CA CYS A 41 7.24 2.85 1.67
C CYS A 41 7.54 1.35 1.51
N LEU A 42 8.07 0.94 0.37
CA LEU A 42 8.44 -0.46 0.13
C LEU A 42 9.55 -0.94 1.07
N ASN A 43 10.56 -0.10 1.37
CA ASN A 43 11.56 -0.41 2.39
C ASN A 43 10.94 -0.60 3.79
N ASP A 44 9.91 0.19 4.13
CA ASP A 44 9.21 0.05 5.40
C ASP A 44 8.31 -1.20 5.43
N VAL A 45 7.73 -1.60 4.30
CA VAL A 45 7.01 -2.87 4.15
C VAL A 45 7.96 -4.05 4.36
N THR A 46 9.00 -4.16 3.53
CA THR A 46 9.95 -5.30 3.56
C THR A 46 10.82 -5.31 4.81
N GLY A 47 11.04 -4.15 5.42
CA GLY A 47 11.75 -3.99 6.68
C GLY A 47 10.90 -4.22 7.93
N GLY A 48 9.61 -4.56 7.80
CA GLY A 48 8.71 -4.83 8.92
C GLY A 48 8.40 -3.60 9.79
N LYS A 49 8.43 -2.40 9.20
CA LYS A 49 8.18 -1.11 9.86
C LYS A 49 6.77 -0.57 9.64
N GLY A 50 5.87 -1.36 9.04
CA GLY A 50 4.47 -1.00 8.91
C GLY A 50 3.80 -0.80 10.27
N LYS A 51 2.79 0.07 10.29
CA LYS A 51 2.00 0.36 11.48
C LYS A 51 0.59 -0.17 11.31
N ALA A 52 0.03 -0.76 12.38
CA ALA A 52 -1.33 -1.26 12.37
C ALA A 52 -2.33 -0.16 12.02
N THR A 53 -3.33 -0.50 11.19
CA THR A 53 -4.44 0.40 10.87
C THR A 53 -5.60 0.30 11.88
N GLY A 54 -5.39 -0.37 13.01
CA GLY A 54 -6.44 -0.58 14.01
C GLY A 54 -7.51 -1.55 13.53
N ALA A 55 -8.73 -1.07 13.33
CA ALA A 55 -9.90 -1.90 13.04
C ALA A 55 -10.00 -2.37 11.58
N TYR A 56 -9.26 -1.76 10.64
CA TYR A 56 -9.36 -2.15 9.23
C TYR A 56 -8.77 -3.53 8.98
N GLN A 57 -9.52 -4.31 8.22
CA GLN A 57 -9.14 -5.64 7.78
C GLN A 57 -9.40 -5.79 6.29
N TYR A 58 -8.70 -6.72 5.66
CA TYR A 58 -8.96 -7.14 4.28
C TYR A 58 -9.06 -8.65 4.24
N ASN A 59 -10.23 -9.18 3.84
CA ASN A 59 -10.53 -10.62 3.84
C ASN A 59 -10.19 -11.33 5.17
N GLY A 60 -10.41 -10.65 6.31
CA GLY A 60 -10.13 -11.19 7.64
C GLY A 60 -8.69 -11.02 8.13
N HIS A 61 -7.80 -10.45 7.33
CA HIS A 61 -6.43 -10.13 7.72
C HIS A 61 -6.33 -8.72 8.28
N ALA A 62 -5.62 -8.55 9.39
CA ALA A 62 -5.31 -7.23 9.93
C ALA A 62 -4.41 -6.45 8.97
N VAL A 63 -4.78 -5.21 8.67
CA VAL A 63 -4.04 -4.37 7.73
C VAL A 63 -2.99 -3.52 8.45
N LEU A 64 -1.87 -3.37 7.78
CA LEU A 64 -0.76 -2.48 8.11
C LEU A 64 -0.71 -1.35 7.06
N HIS A 65 -0.13 -0.22 7.44
CA HIS A 65 0.22 0.83 6.50
C HIS A 65 1.67 1.27 6.64
N ALA A 66 2.26 1.66 5.52
CA ALA A 66 3.58 2.28 5.44
C ALA A 66 3.47 3.56 4.62
N SER A 67 3.89 4.69 5.18
CA SER A 67 3.77 6.00 4.52
C SER A 67 5.07 6.76 4.53
N SER A 68 5.41 7.35 3.38
CA SER A 68 6.55 8.24 3.19
C SER A 68 6.10 9.56 2.59
N GLY A 69 6.81 10.62 2.96
CA GLY A 69 6.58 11.98 2.48
C GLY A 69 5.76 12.82 3.45
N ASN A 70 5.16 13.88 2.91
CA ASN A 70 4.35 14.82 3.67
C ASN A 70 2.99 15.02 2.98
N VAL A 71 2.15 15.87 3.57
CA VAL A 71 0.79 16.11 3.07
C VAL A 71 0.73 16.61 1.61
N GLN A 72 1.81 17.20 1.09
CA GLN A 72 1.86 17.70 -0.28
C GLN A 72 2.41 16.69 -1.28
N LYS A 73 3.34 15.83 -0.84
CA LYS A 73 3.98 14.78 -1.64
C LYS A 73 4.16 13.56 -0.76
N SER A 74 3.24 12.62 -0.85
CA SER A 74 3.27 11.40 -0.06
C SER A 74 2.75 10.20 -0.83
N VAL A 75 3.25 9.05 -0.41
CA VAL A 75 2.73 7.74 -0.77
C VAL A 75 2.41 7.01 0.54
N SER A 76 1.30 6.28 0.54
CA SER A 76 0.89 5.39 1.61
C SER A 76 0.48 4.06 1.01
N LEU A 77 1.15 2.98 1.39
CA LEU A 77 0.81 1.62 1.02
C LEU A 77 0.01 0.97 2.16
N PHE A 78 -1.02 0.23 1.81
CA PHE A 78 -1.80 -0.60 2.71
C PHE A 78 -1.60 -2.06 2.32
N TYR A 79 -1.30 -2.90 3.31
CA TYR A 79 -0.93 -4.28 3.08
C TYR A 79 -1.25 -5.17 4.28
N TYR A 80 -1.26 -6.48 4.07
CA TYR A 80 -1.29 -7.46 5.15
C TYR A 80 -0.19 -8.49 4.95
N ASP A 81 0.19 -9.16 6.03
CA ASP A 81 1.15 -10.26 6.00
C ASP A 81 0.40 -11.58 6.05
N ASP A 82 0.68 -12.47 5.10
CA ASP A 82 0.13 -13.83 5.08
C ASP A 82 1.09 -14.80 4.39
N GLY A 83 1.16 -16.05 4.86
CA GLY A 83 1.99 -17.09 4.24
C GLY A 83 3.48 -16.77 4.09
N GLY A 84 4.01 -15.80 4.84
CA GLY A 84 5.39 -15.32 4.68
C GLY A 84 5.58 -14.29 3.57
N ASN A 85 4.51 -13.70 3.03
CA ASN A 85 4.54 -12.66 2.00
C ASN A 85 3.91 -11.35 2.50
N HIS A 86 4.19 -10.26 1.79
CA HIS A 86 3.54 -8.97 1.96
C HIS A 86 2.52 -8.73 0.85
N HIS A 87 1.24 -8.66 1.19
CA HIS A 87 0.16 -8.48 0.24
C HIS A 87 -0.28 -7.01 0.17
N ILE A 88 0.17 -6.27 -0.84
CA ILE A 88 -0.19 -4.86 -1.04
C ILE A 88 -1.58 -4.79 -1.69
N ILE A 89 -2.51 -4.10 -1.05
CA ILE A 89 -3.93 -4.03 -1.46
C ILE A 89 -4.39 -2.65 -1.89
N ALA A 90 -3.72 -1.58 -1.44
CA ALA A 90 -4.08 -0.22 -1.83
C ALA A 90 -2.89 0.75 -1.71
N MET A 91 -2.97 1.85 -2.45
CA MET A 91 -1.99 2.93 -2.44
C MET A 91 -2.69 4.28 -2.54
N GLY A 92 -2.25 5.22 -1.72
CA GLY A 92 -2.87 6.53 -1.65
C GLY A 92 -1.93 7.65 -1.22
N GLU A 93 -2.51 8.82 -1.07
CA GLU A 93 -1.87 10.02 -0.54
C GLU A 93 -2.21 10.20 0.96
N HIS A 94 -1.24 10.68 1.73
CA HIS A 94 -1.41 11.09 3.12
C HIS A 94 -1.97 12.52 3.14
N LYS A 95 -3.23 12.71 3.54
CA LYS A 95 -3.95 14.00 3.50
C LYS A 95 -3.82 14.83 4.77
N THR A 96 -3.88 14.17 5.91
CA THR A 96 -3.70 14.77 7.25
C THR A 96 -2.99 13.74 8.11
N ALA A 97 -2.54 14.10 9.31
CA ALA A 97 -1.85 13.17 10.22
C ALA A 97 -2.58 11.83 10.47
N THR A 98 -3.89 11.78 10.23
CA THR A 98 -4.76 10.62 10.45
C THR A 98 -5.59 10.23 9.23
N SER A 99 -5.46 10.90 8.08
CA SER A 99 -6.33 10.67 6.91
C SER A 99 -5.55 10.38 5.64
N TYR A 100 -5.97 9.37 4.91
CA TYR A 100 -5.31 8.85 3.72
C TYR A 100 -6.33 8.64 2.61
N LYS A 101 -6.07 9.15 1.40
CA LYS A 101 -6.98 8.99 0.27
C LYS A 101 -6.40 8.00 -0.74
N LEU A 102 -7.13 6.92 -1.04
CA LEU A 102 -6.72 5.84 -1.94
C LEU A 102 -6.89 6.22 -3.41
N ASN A 103 -6.20 7.27 -3.86
CA ASN A 103 -6.35 7.86 -5.19
C ASN A 103 -5.34 7.36 -6.23
N PHE A 104 -4.32 6.60 -5.82
CA PHE A 104 -3.35 6.02 -6.75
C PHE A 104 -3.74 4.60 -7.16
N TYR A 105 -4.18 3.79 -6.19
CA TYR A 105 -4.53 2.39 -6.43
C TYR A 105 -5.40 1.86 -5.28
N GLY A 106 -6.33 0.95 -5.59
CA GLY A 106 -7.24 0.37 -4.60
C GLY A 106 -8.18 -0.65 -5.21
N GLN A 107 -9.07 -1.17 -4.36
CA GLN A 107 -9.94 -2.31 -4.65
C GLN A 107 -11.26 -1.88 -5.33
N PRO A 108 -12.03 -2.80 -5.93
CA PRO A 108 -13.32 -2.46 -6.53
C PRO A 108 -14.41 -2.18 -5.48
N ALA A 109 -14.29 -2.77 -4.28
CA ALA A 109 -15.25 -2.65 -3.18
C ALA A 109 -14.57 -2.75 -1.81
N GLY A 110 -15.34 -2.55 -0.73
CA GLY A 110 -14.86 -2.59 0.66
C GLY A 110 -14.17 -1.30 1.11
N ASP A 111 -13.54 -1.36 2.29
CA ASP A 111 -12.90 -0.20 2.94
C ASP A 111 -11.71 0.33 2.12
N PHE A 112 -10.99 -0.56 1.44
CA PHE A 112 -9.83 -0.24 0.62
C PHE A 112 -10.17 0.06 -0.84
N LYS A 113 -11.43 0.39 -1.14
CA LYS A 113 -11.84 0.68 -2.52
C LYS A 113 -11.16 1.92 -3.08
N TYR A 114 -10.95 1.95 -4.39
CA TYR A 114 -10.39 3.10 -5.08
C TYR A 114 -11.21 4.38 -4.77
N LYS A 115 -10.51 5.48 -4.49
CA LYS A 115 -11.03 6.78 -4.02
C LYS A 115 -11.63 6.80 -2.61
N ALA A 116 -11.58 5.70 -1.85
CA ALA A 116 -11.94 5.74 -0.43
C ALA A 116 -10.98 6.60 0.39
N THR A 117 -11.45 7.01 1.56
CA THR A 117 -10.64 7.67 2.58
C THR A 117 -10.51 6.74 3.77
N ILE A 118 -9.28 6.40 4.13
CA ILE A 118 -8.95 5.69 5.37
C ILE A 118 -8.64 6.73 6.44
N THR A 119 -9.18 6.53 7.64
CA THR A 119 -8.89 7.38 8.81
C THR A 119 -8.34 6.52 9.94
N LEU A 120 -7.13 6.82 10.41
CA LEU A 120 -6.36 6.06 11.42
C LEU A 120 -6.20 6.83 12.73
#